data_AF-A0A0L0H789-F1
#
_entry.id   AF-A0A0L0H789-F1
#
_cell.length_a   1.000
_cell.length_b   1.000
_cell.length_c   1.000
_cell.angle_alpha   90.00
_cell.angle_beta   90.00
_cell.angle_gamma   90.00
#
_symmetry.space_group_name_H-M   'P 1'
#
loop_
_entity.id
_entity.type
_entity.pdbx_description
1 polymer ?
#
loop_
_entity_poly.entity_id
_entity_poly.type
_entity_poly.pdbx_seq_one_letter_code
_entity_poly.pdbx_strand_id
1 'polypeptide(L)'
;MHDQLVWQELLNALKEYDDKVCPGSISLIERHDAASSAQRPRLQLCILEGVWLVISLSDCGFTIVSAHLANEANETARTTLSKVLEFANAGFESMDALLSTVSPLYRGRFHQSLFDRLTALQTEEGESQSDQRH
;
A
#
# COMPACT_ATOMS: atom_id res chain seq x y z
N MET A 1 21.63 -13.02 10.53
CA MET A 1 20.82 -14.00 9.76
C MET A 1 19.32 -13.84 9.98
N HIS A 2 18.82 -13.39 11.13
CA HIS A 2 17.38 -13.16 11.33
C HIS A 2 16.82 -11.98 10.52
N ASP A 3 17.54 -10.86 10.44
CA ASP A 3 17.12 -9.69 9.66
C ASP A 3 16.78 -10.01 8.19
N GLN A 4 17.64 -10.78 7.51
CA GLN A 4 17.50 -11.06 6.07
C GLN A 4 16.22 -11.84 5.69
N LEU A 5 15.73 -12.71 6.58
CA LEU A 5 14.49 -13.45 6.38
C LEU A 5 13.27 -12.54 6.56
N VAL A 6 13.26 -11.72 7.60
CA VAL A 6 12.20 -10.73 7.85
C VAL A 6 12.10 -9.74 6.68
N TRP A 7 13.24 -9.34 6.10
CA TRP A 7 13.27 -8.46 4.92
C TRP A 7 12.65 -9.08 3.68
N GLN A 8 12.91 -10.37 3.46
CA GLN A 8 12.37 -11.07 2.31
C GLN A 8 10.87 -11.33 2.45
N GLU A 9 10.41 -11.63 3.66
CA GLU A 9 8.98 -11.75 3.96
C GLU A 9 8.26 -10.42 3.81
N LEU A 10 8.86 -9.31 4.26
CA LEU A 10 8.30 -7.99 4.06
C LEU A 10 8.15 -7.64 2.57
N LEU A 11 9.20 -7.86 1.77
CA LEU A 11 9.15 -7.66 0.33
C LEU A 11 8.09 -8.54 -0.34
N ASN A 12 7.95 -9.79 0.10
CA ASN A 12 6.94 -10.69 -0.44
C ASN A 12 5.53 -10.22 -0.09
N ALA A 13 5.28 -9.77 1.14
CA ALA A 13 4.01 -9.17 1.52
C ALA A 13 3.71 -7.91 0.70
N LEU A 14 4.74 -7.11 0.39
CA LEU A 14 4.57 -5.90 -0.41
C LEU A 14 4.31 -6.15 -1.89
N LYS A 15 4.67 -7.32 -2.44
CA LYS A 15 4.33 -7.69 -3.83
C LYS A 15 2.83 -7.73 -4.07
N GLU A 16 2.02 -8.03 -3.05
CA GLU A 16 0.56 -8.02 -3.13
C GLU A 16 -0.05 -6.63 -3.31
N TYR A 17 0.78 -5.59 -3.25
CA TYR A 17 0.39 -4.20 -3.43
C TYR A 17 0.95 -3.61 -4.73
N ASP A 18 1.86 -4.28 -5.44
CA ASP A 18 2.54 -3.74 -6.62
C ASP A 18 1.55 -3.43 -7.77
N ASP A 19 0.50 -4.23 -7.89
CA ASP A 19 -0.63 -4.03 -8.83
C ASP A 19 -1.60 -2.93 -8.38
N LYS A 20 -1.54 -2.54 -7.11
CA LYS A 20 -2.43 -1.54 -6.49
C LYS A 20 -1.78 -0.17 -6.33
N VAL A 21 -0.46 -0.09 -6.48
CA VAL A 21 0.32 1.16 -6.52
C VAL A 21 0.96 1.32 -7.89
N CYS A 22 1.86 2.29 -8.09
CA CYS A 22 2.61 2.36 -9.34
C CYS A 22 3.50 1.09 -9.47
N PRO A 23 3.39 0.30 -10.55
CA PRO A 23 4.13 -0.95 -10.69
C PRO A 23 5.63 -0.73 -10.63
N GLY A 24 6.34 -1.57 -9.87
CA GLY A 24 7.79 -1.48 -9.69
C GLY A 24 8.26 -0.25 -8.91
N SER A 25 7.35 0.50 -8.27
CA SER A 25 7.72 1.66 -7.45
C SER A 25 8.09 1.30 -6.02
N ILE A 26 7.75 0.10 -5.56
CA ILE A 26 8.03 -0.35 -4.20
C ILE A 26 9.53 -0.66 -4.10
N SER A 27 10.22 0.03 -3.20
CA SER A 27 11.65 -0.12 -2.98
C SER A 27 12.00 0.06 -1.51
N LEU A 28 12.86 -0.79 -0.96
CA LEU A 28 13.38 -0.61 0.38
C LEU A 28 14.54 0.38 0.38
N ILE A 29 14.51 1.32 1.33
CA ILE A 29 15.64 2.18 1.62
C ILE A 29 16.46 1.51 2.72
N GLU A 30 17.41 0.66 2.32
CA GLU A 30 18.42 0.15 3.24
C GLU A 30 19.35 1.29 3.64
N ARG A 31 19.46 1.59 4.93
CA ARG A 31 20.56 2.41 5.45
C ARG A 31 21.60 1.50 6.07
N HIS A 32 22.65 1.24 5.29
CA HIS A 32 23.84 0.53 5.72
C HIS A 32 24.75 1.46 6.54
N ASP A 33 24.28 1.96 7.68
CA ASP A 33 25.10 2.77 8.58
C ASP A 33 25.31 2.05 9.91
N ALA A 34 26.48 1.41 10.02
CA ALA A 34 26.88 0.56 11.14
C ALA A 34 27.07 1.30 12.48
N ALA A 35 26.84 2.62 12.52
CA ALA A 35 27.14 3.47 13.66
C ALA A 35 25.94 3.79 14.57
N SER A 36 24.70 3.44 14.19
CA SER A 36 23.52 3.77 15.02
C SER A 36 22.52 2.62 15.12
N SER A 37 22.57 1.91 16.25
CA SER A 37 21.76 0.74 16.62
C SER A 37 20.27 1.02 16.89
N ALA A 38 19.71 2.09 16.33
CA ALA A 38 18.34 2.55 16.62
C ALA A 38 17.57 3.05 15.39
N GLN A 39 17.97 2.66 14.17
CA GLN A 39 17.33 3.16 12.95
C GLN A 39 16.34 2.14 12.36
N ARG A 40 15.06 2.56 12.31
CA ARG A 40 13.94 1.77 11.81
C ARG A 40 13.98 1.61 10.29
N PRO A 41 13.56 0.45 9.75
CA PRO A 41 13.46 0.25 8.30
C PRO A 41 12.55 1.25 7.62
N ARG A 42 12.93 1.64 6.42
CA ARG A 42 12.16 2.56 5.58
C ARG A 42 11.84 1.94 4.24
N LEU A 43 10.60 2.07 3.85
CA LEU A 43 10.05 1.68 2.57
C LEU A 43 9.77 2.94 1.75
N GLN A 44 9.97 2.87 0.45
CA GLN A 44 9.52 3.86 -0.51
C GLN A 44 8.53 3.22 -1.48
N LEU A 45 7.44 3.91 -1.80
CA LEU A 45 6.48 3.49 -2.82
C LEU A 45 5.85 4.72 -3.48
N CYS A 46 5.33 4.57 -4.70
CA CYS A 46 4.59 5.62 -5.38
C CYS A 46 3.12 5.23 -5.51
N ILE A 47 2.22 6.05 -4.98
CA ILE A 47 0.77 5.84 -5.15
C ILE A 47 0.31 6.22 -6.55
N LEU A 48 -0.84 5.70 -6.96
CA LEU A 48 -1.40 5.85 -8.31
C LEU A 48 -1.60 7.31 -8.75
N GLU A 49 -1.78 8.21 -7.79
CA GLU A 49 -1.90 9.65 -8.01
C GLU A 49 -0.58 10.32 -8.40
N GLY A 50 0.55 9.60 -8.37
CA GLY A 50 1.87 10.14 -8.70
C GLY A 50 2.56 10.83 -7.52
N VAL A 51 2.34 10.32 -6.31
CA VAL A 51 3.01 10.81 -5.08
C VAL A 51 3.89 9.71 -4.51
N TRP A 52 5.16 10.00 -4.33
CA TRP A 52 6.11 9.14 -3.66
C TRP A 52 6.00 9.31 -2.14
N LEU A 53 5.91 8.18 -1.45
CA LEU A 53 5.85 8.09 0.00
C LEU A 53 7.10 7.40 0.51
N VAL A 54 7.67 7.96 1.58
CA VAL A 54 8.68 7.28 2.41
C VAL A 54 8.03 6.92 3.73
N ILE A 55 7.97 5.63 4.02
CA ILE A 55 7.25 5.04 5.14
C ILE A 55 8.27 4.38 6.06
N SER A 56 8.27 4.73 7.35
CA SER A 56 9.00 3.99 8.37
C SER A 56 8.15 2.85 8.89
N LEU A 57 8.74 1.68 9.05
CA LEU A 57 8.13 0.57 9.76
C LEU A 57 8.57 0.56 11.22
N SER A 58 7.65 0.23 12.10
CA SER A 58 7.87 0.10 13.53
C SER A 58 6.98 -0.99 14.10
N ASP A 59 7.24 -1.36 15.34
CA ASP A 59 6.46 -2.34 16.11
C ASP A 59 4.98 -1.91 16.26
N CYS A 60 4.69 -0.62 16.09
CA CYS A 60 3.35 -0.05 16.15
C CYS A 60 2.70 0.15 14.77
N GLY A 61 3.34 -0.33 13.69
CA GLY A 61 2.85 -0.22 12.32
C GLY A 61 3.66 0.74 11.43
N PHE A 62 2.96 1.39 10.50
CA PHE A 62 3.51 2.19 9.40
C PHE A 62 3.37 3.68 9.68
N THR A 63 4.40 4.47 9.36
CA THR A 63 4.38 5.92 9.55
C THR A 63 4.97 6.64 8.36
N ILE A 64 4.27 7.66 7.85
CA ILE A 64 4.76 8.46 6.73
C ILE A 64 5.83 9.42 7.26
N VAL A 65 7.06 9.27 6.76
CA VAL A 65 8.23 10.09 7.12
C VAL A 65 8.32 11.30 6.19
N SER A 66 8.08 11.09 4.90
CA SER A 66 8.07 12.16 3.91
C SER A 66 7.25 11.76 2.69
N ALA A 67 6.83 12.76 1.93
CA ALA A 67 6.12 12.58 0.68
C ALA A 67 6.58 13.63 -0.35
N HIS A 68 6.66 13.25 -1.62
CA HIS A 68 7.07 14.13 -2.71
C HIS A 68 6.37 13.78 -4.02
N LEU A 69 6.30 14.74 -4.93
CA LEU A 69 5.67 14.54 -6.24
C LEU A 69 6.58 13.71 -7.15
N ALA A 70 5.99 12.77 -7.89
CA ALA A 70 6.69 12.11 -9.00
C ALA A 70 6.83 13.05 -10.21
N ASN A 71 5.85 13.93 -10.41
CA ASN A 71 5.85 14.94 -11.47
C ASN A 71 5.15 16.21 -10.99
N GLU A 72 5.88 17.32 -10.95
CA GLU A 72 5.37 18.63 -10.49
C GLU A 72 4.26 19.21 -11.37
N ALA A 73 4.15 18.76 -12.63
CA ALA A 73 3.12 19.21 -13.56
C ALA A 73 1.73 18.59 -13.28
N ASN A 74 1.64 17.56 -12.44
CA ASN A 74 0.37 16.88 -12.15
C ASN A 74 -0.40 17.56 -11.01
N GLU A 75 -1.45 18.31 -11.35
CA GLU A 75 -2.30 19.02 -10.38
C GLU A 75 -3.02 18.07 -9.40
N THR A 76 -3.40 16.87 -9.87
CA THR A 76 -4.01 15.85 -9.01
C THR A 76 -3.01 15.37 -7.97
N ALA A 77 -1.77 15.10 -8.38
CA ALA A 77 -0.68 14.70 -7.48
C ALA A 77 -0.40 15.77 -6.42
N ARG A 78 -0.45 17.06 -6.79
CA ARG A 78 -0.27 18.19 -5.85
C ARG A 78 -1.36 18.23 -4.78
N THR A 79 -2.61 18.05 -5.19
CA THR A 79 -3.73 18.03 -4.25
C THR A 79 -3.63 16.82 -3.30
N THR A 80 -3.27 15.66 -3.83
CA THR A 80 -3.06 14.45 -3.03
C THR A 80 -1.89 14.59 -2.08
N LEU A 81 -0.77 15.17 -2.52
CA LEU A 81 0.39 15.43 -1.66
C LEU A 81 0.02 16.30 -0.46
N SER A 82 -0.73 17.39 -0.66
CA SER A 82 -1.17 18.24 0.45
C SER A 82 -1.94 17.44 1.51
N LYS A 83 -2.83 16.53 1.09
CA LYS A 83 -3.58 15.65 2.00
C LYS A 83 -2.67 14.64 2.70
N VAL A 84 -1.75 14.02 1.95
CA VAL A 84 -0.77 13.07 2.51
C VAL A 84 0.04 13.73 3.62
N LEU A 85 0.45 14.99 3.44
CA LEU A 85 1.23 15.74 4.42
C LEU A 85 0.45 16.03 5.71
N GLU A 86 -0.88 16.09 5.68
CA GLU A 86 -1.71 16.17 6.90
C GLU A 86 -1.59 14.91 7.77
N PHE A 87 -1.27 13.78 7.15
CA PHE A 87 -1.03 12.49 7.82
C PHE A 87 0.46 12.18 8.00
N ALA A 88 1.36 13.14 7.75
CA ALA A 88 2.77 12.96 8.03
C ALA A 88 2.98 12.73 9.53
N ASN A 89 3.77 11.72 9.89
CA ASN A 89 3.98 11.24 11.26
C ASN A 89 2.75 10.59 11.94
N ALA A 90 1.63 10.40 11.24
CA ALA A 90 0.54 9.58 11.73
C ALA A 90 0.92 8.09 11.67
N GLY A 91 0.56 7.35 12.72
CA GLY A 91 0.74 5.90 12.78
C GLY A 91 -0.46 5.16 12.18
N PHE A 92 -0.18 4.16 11.36
CA PHE A 92 -1.17 3.30 10.72
C PHE A 92 -0.90 1.84 11.07
N GLU A 93 -1.94 1.09 11.45
CA GLU A 93 -1.80 -0.30 11.85
C GLU A 93 -1.46 -1.24 10.67
N SER A 94 -1.90 -0.89 9.47
CA SER A 94 -1.66 -1.69 8.25
C SER A 94 -1.35 -0.82 7.04
N MET A 95 -0.73 -1.42 6.02
CA MET A 95 -0.48 -0.75 4.74
C MET A 95 -1.81 -0.37 4.05
N ASP A 96 -2.84 -1.22 4.16
CA ASP A 96 -4.17 -0.92 3.65
C ASP A 96 -4.81 0.31 4.32
N ALA A 97 -4.67 0.46 5.64
CA ALA A 97 -5.17 1.64 6.35
C ALA A 97 -4.47 2.92 5.89
N LEU A 98 -3.15 2.83 5.66
CA LEU A 98 -2.36 3.93 5.12
C LEU A 98 -2.82 4.28 3.70
N LEU A 99 -2.79 3.31 2.78
CA LEU A 99 -3.11 3.52 1.37
C LEU A 99 -4.56 3.95 1.14
N SER A 100 -5.53 3.39 1.87
CA SER A 100 -6.94 3.79 1.78
C SER A 100 -7.20 5.22 2.26
N THR A 101 -6.34 5.73 3.16
CA THR A 101 -6.41 7.10 3.68
C THR A 101 -5.77 8.09 2.70
N VAL A 102 -4.59 7.75 2.17
CA VAL A 102 -3.76 8.70 1.39
C VAL A 102 -3.88 8.57 -0.12
N SER A 103 -4.45 7.48 -0.64
CA SER A 103 -4.66 7.23 -2.08
C SER A 103 -6.16 7.00 -2.38
N PRO A 104 -6.89 8.04 -2.83
CA PRO A 104 -8.26 7.91 -3.29
C PRO A 104 -8.47 6.87 -4.39
N LEU A 105 -7.52 6.72 -5.31
CA LEU A 105 -7.55 5.72 -6.39
C LEU A 105 -7.38 4.31 -5.84
N TYR A 106 -6.47 4.11 -4.87
CA TYR A 106 -6.36 2.84 -4.17
C TYR A 106 -7.69 2.47 -3.50
N ARG A 107 -8.27 3.41 -2.76
CA ARG A 107 -9.56 3.20 -2.08
C ARG A 107 -10.67 2.85 -3.06
N GLY A 108 -10.75 3.55 -4.20
CA GLY A 108 -11.73 3.26 -5.25
C GLY A 108 -11.58 1.85 -5.82
N ARG A 109 -10.34 1.44 -6.16
CA ARG A 109 -10.06 0.09 -6.66
C ARG A 109 -10.34 -1.00 -5.63
N PHE A 110 -9.99 -0.75 -4.37
CA PHE A 110 -10.26 -1.68 -3.27
C PHE A 110 -11.76 -1.89 -3.09
N HIS A 111 -12.55 -0.81 -3.07
CA HIS A 111 -14.01 -0.89 -2.98
C HIS A 111 -14.62 -1.63 -4.18
N GLN A 112 -14.12 -1.37 -5.40
CA GLN A 112 -14.60 -2.06 -6.60
C GLN A 112 -14.31 -3.56 -6.53
N SER A 113 -13.08 -3.96 -6.15
CA SER A 113 -12.72 -5.37 -6.02
C SER A 113 -13.56 -6.11 -4.97
N LEU A 114 -13.91 -5.43 -3.86
CA LEU A 114 -14.82 -5.99 -2.86
C LEU A 114 -16.24 -6.16 -3.42
N PHE A 115 -16.73 -5.17 -4.17
CA PHE A 115 -18.04 -5.24 -4.81
C PHE A 115 -18.10 -6.39 -5.83
N ASP A 116 -17.10 -6.52 -6.70
CA ASP A 116 -17.02 -7.57 -7.71
C ASP A 116 -17.02 -8.97 -7.07
N ARG A 117 -16.28 -9.15 -5.95
CA ARG A 117 -16.28 -10.40 -5.18
C ARG A 117 -17.64 -10.71 -4.57
N LEU A 118 -18.32 -9.70 -4.02
CA LEU A 118 -19.67 -9.88 -3.47
C LEU A 118 -20.67 -10.28 -4.57
N THR A 119 -20.60 -9.66 -5.74
CA THR A 119 -21.46 -10.02 -6.88
C THR A 119 -21.16 -11.42 -7.42
N ALA A 120 -19.89 -11.82 -7.47
CA ALA A 120 -19.50 -13.18 -7.89
C ALA A 120 -20.12 -14.24 -6.98
N LEU A 121 -20.02 -14.06 -5.65
CA LEU A 121 -20.60 -15.00 -4.67
C LEU A 121 -22.13 -15.10 -4.80
N GLN A 122 -22.82 -13.99 -5.05
CA GLN A 122 -24.28 -13.98 -5.28
C GLN A 122 -24.68 -14.71 -6.57
N THR A 123 -23.79 -14.79 -7.54
CA THR A 123 -24.05 -15.48 -8.82
C THR A 123 -23.81 -16.99 -8.67
N GLU A 124 -22.80 -17.40 -7.89
CA GLU A 124 -22.47 -18.81 -7.63
C GLU A 124 -23.54 -19.55 -6.79
N GLU A 125 -24.29 -18.85 -5.93
CA GLU A 125 -25.41 -19.44 -5.19
C GLU A 125 -26.63 -19.77 -6.09
N GLY A 126 -26.67 -19.29 -7.34
CA GLY A 126 -27.76 -19.51 -8.29
C GLY A 126 -27.65 -20.76 -9.17
N GLU A 127 -26.45 -21.33 -9.36
CA GLU A 127 -26.22 -22.43 -10.32
C GLU A 127 -26.19 -23.84 -9.69
N SER A 128 -26.37 -23.97 -8.38
CA SER A 128 -26.33 -25.28 -7.69
C SER A 128 -27.69 -26.00 -7.54
N GLN A 129 -28.77 -25.54 -8.18
CA GLN A 129 -30.13 -26.14 -8.01
C GLN A 129 -30.80 -26.73 -9.27
N SER A 130 -30.16 -26.74 -10.44
CA SER A 130 -30.81 -27.13 -11.70
C SER A 130 -30.30 -28.43 -12.36
N ASP A 131 -29.60 -29.32 -11.64
CA ASP A 131 -29.10 -30.59 -12.20
C ASP A 131 -29.61 -31.83 -11.43
N GLN A 132 -30.92 -31.92 -11.23
CA GLN A 132 -31.53 -33.16 -10.73
C GLN A 132 -33.01 -33.33 -11.12
N ARG A 133 -33.29 -33.38 -12.43
CA ARG A 133 -34.50 -34.05 -12.97
C ARG A 133 -34.17 -34.68 -14.33
N HIS A 134 -33.73 -35.94 -14.28
CA HIS A 134 -33.89 -36.90 -15.38
C HIS A 134 -35.04 -37.85 -15.00
#